data_AF-A0A8C5BGE5-F1
#
_entry.id   AF-A0A8C5BGE5-F1
#
_cell.length_a   1.000
_cell.length_b   1.000
_cell.length_c   1.000
_cell.angle_alpha   90.00
_cell.angle_beta   90.00
_cell.angle_gamma   90.00
#
_symmetry.space_group_name_H-M   'P 1'
#
loop_
_entity.id
_entity.type
_entity.pdbx_description
1 polymer ?
#
loop_
_entity_poly.entity_id
_entity_poly.type
_entity_poly.pdbx_seq_one_letter_code
_entity_poly.pdbx_strand_id
1 'polypeptide(L)'
;MPYLGGEETVKELRRALSNPHVQGDPLRHRSTVLRVIRLPSLVEYVQQPLTAGLRDRAACVRRVAVLGWAKLHSLQPHADIDAAVVNELYSMLRDNDPVVMVNCLRALEEILKEEGGVAVNKAIAHHLLNRLKECDVWGQCEVLGVLQRYRPHSEEELFDILSLLDPCLLSPSVPVMAATLGLFLSLCCRGLPAVSLAALRRAQGPLLAACGSASPEMKFTALCHVQLLLRSLPGLMGEHYKRFFCGYAEPAYIKQRKMQVLVELVNDDNVGFVLDELKGYCTDVSPDTAQAAISAIGRIGRSYSDQCLEILTGLLGLKQEHITSVVVQTMRDLVWVCPQCSESVCEALEGCEDTLQDSQGRQALLWLLGVHGDRVSSVRSEMAAGVKTELLTATMRVFLCRPAETQDTLGRLLHYCIEEEADMNVRDQALLYYRLLHCGIEETRSVLQGRRSDPSLGVLIGRPAEPVSQWARSFNTLEPLRQCNAGAESAPQAAPYHLALDPEPSLDLCDPLNPSQDRQETGEMAALHRGVAWDQHRAHEHQDGPAADVPGPSRPVKVYHLLVPVADQ
;
A
#
# COMPACT_ATOMS: atom_id res chain seq x y z
N MET A 1 -14.19 41.04 -31.08
CA MET A 1 -13.82 39.74 -31.69
C MET A 1 -14.28 39.75 -33.14
N PRO A 2 -13.39 39.93 -34.13
CA PRO A 2 -13.73 39.60 -35.51
C PRO A 2 -13.75 38.07 -35.66
N TYR A 3 -14.77 37.54 -36.33
CA TYR A 3 -14.76 36.15 -36.80
C TYR A 3 -13.87 36.09 -38.04
N LEU A 4 -12.58 35.78 -37.86
CA LEU A 4 -11.68 35.50 -38.98
C LEU A 4 -12.22 34.30 -39.77
N GLY A 5 -12.32 34.44 -41.09
CA GLY A 5 -12.78 33.35 -41.95
C GLY A 5 -11.84 32.15 -41.87
N GLY A 6 -12.34 30.95 -42.16
CA GLY A 6 -11.51 29.73 -42.13
C GLY A 6 -10.30 29.80 -43.05
N GLU A 7 -10.46 30.42 -44.23
CA GLU A 7 -9.32 30.70 -45.10
C GLU A 7 -8.32 31.68 -44.50
N GLU A 8 -8.75 32.68 -43.72
CA GLU A 8 -7.86 33.69 -43.16
C GLU A 8 -7.00 33.13 -42.03
N THR A 9 -7.57 32.26 -41.21
CA THR A 9 -6.84 31.52 -40.16
C THR A 9 -5.89 30.47 -40.76
N VAL A 10 -6.24 29.83 -41.87
CA VAL A 10 -5.31 28.96 -42.63
C VAL A 10 -4.21 29.78 -43.31
N LYS A 11 -4.53 30.97 -43.86
CA LYS A 11 -3.54 31.92 -44.39
C LYS A 11 -2.63 32.47 -43.27
N GLU A 12 -3.15 32.68 -42.06
CA GLU A 12 -2.36 33.05 -40.88
C GLU A 12 -1.45 31.91 -40.45
N LEU A 13 -1.92 30.65 -40.42
CA LEU A 13 -1.08 29.48 -40.12
C LEU A 13 0.03 29.30 -41.17
N ARG A 14 -0.28 29.41 -42.47
CA ARG A 14 0.73 29.40 -43.55
C ARG A 14 1.75 30.54 -43.38
N ARG A 15 1.29 31.77 -43.08
CA ARG A 15 2.17 32.92 -42.77
C ARG A 15 3.02 32.69 -41.50
N ALA A 16 2.48 32.06 -40.47
CA ALA A 16 3.18 31.79 -39.21
C ALA A 16 4.27 30.73 -39.38
N LEU A 17 4.04 29.73 -40.24
CA LEU A 17 5.05 28.73 -40.65
C LEU A 17 6.13 29.36 -41.54
N SER A 18 5.78 30.22 -42.50
CA SER A 18 6.74 30.77 -43.48
C SER A 18 7.45 32.09 -43.09
N ASN A 19 7.07 32.78 -42.00
CA ASN A 19 7.63 34.09 -41.66
C ASN A 19 8.74 34.01 -40.59
N PRO A 20 10.01 34.33 -40.91
CA PRO A 20 11.13 34.25 -39.97
C PRO A 20 10.99 35.18 -38.74
N HIS A 21 10.27 36.30 -38.85
CA HIS A 21 10.01 37.18 -37.71
C HIS A 21 8.97 36.62 -36.73
N VAL A 22 8.13 35.66 -37.16
CA VAL A 22 7.22 34.92 -36.27
C VAL A 22 7.93 33.69 -35.69
N GLN A 23 8.79 33.03 -36.48
CA GLN A 23 9.65 31.93 -36.03
C GLN A 23 10.62 32.35 -34.90
N GLY A 24 10.95 33.64 -34.79
CA GLY A 24 11.81 34.21 -33.74
C GLY A 24 11.23 34.22 -32.32
N ASP A 25 9.92 34.03 -32.16
CA ASP A 25 9.27 33.82 -30.85
C ASP A 25 8.62 32.41 -30.82
N PRO A 26 9.31 31.39 -30.26
CA PRO A 26 8.80 30.03 -30.20
C PRO A 26 7.48 29.88 -29.43
N LEU A 27 7.21 30.74 -28.45
CA LEU A 27 5.99 30.66 -27.64
C LEU A 27 4.79 31.22 -28.41
N ARG A 28 4.96 32.36 -29.08
CA ARG A 28 3.94 32.95 -29.95
C ARG A 28 3.68 32.10 -31.18
N HIS A 29 4.72 31.57 -31.82
CA HIS A 29 4.60 30.63 -32.94
C HIS A 29 3.81 29.36 -32.54
N ARG A 30 4.19 28.71 -31.43
CA ARG A 30 3.47 27.53 -30.89
C ARG A 30 2.02 27.86 -30.51
N SER A 31 1.79 29.02 -29.88
CA SER A 31 0.45 29.47 -29.45
C SER A 31 -0.49 29.69 -30.65
N THR A 32 -0.01 30.30 -31.72
CA THR A 32 -0.79 30.50 -32.96
C THR A 32 -1.16 29.15 -33.61
N VAL A 33 -0.19 28.25 -33.81
CA VAL A 33 -0.45 26.96 -34.47
C VAL A 33 -1.40 26.07 -33.63
N LEU A 34 -1.17 25.96 -32.31
CA LEU A 34 -2.06 25.20 -31.42
C LEU A 34 -3.45 25.82 -31.25
N ARG A 35 -3.63 27.12 -31.55
CA ARG A 35 -4.95 27.78 -31.59
C ARG A 35 -5.72 27.41 -32.84
N VAL A 36 -5.08 27.42 -34.02
CA VAL A 36 -5.73 27.08 -35.29
C VAL A 36 -6.13 25.59 -35.32
N ILE A 37 -5.26 24.69 -34.81
CA ILE A 37 -5.55 23.25 -34.71
C ILE A 37 -6.80 22.93 -33.86
N ARG A 38 -7.16 23.79 -32.89
CA ARG A 38 -8.34 23.60 -32.03
C ARG A 38 -9.68 23.99 -32.67
N LEU A 39 -9.69 24.48 -33.90
CA LEU A 39 -10.92 24.83 -34.62
C LEU A 39 -11.36 23.65 -35.49
N PRO A 40 -12.46 22.93 -35.17
CA PRO A 40 -12.82 21.69 -35.86
C PRO A 40 -13.01 21.84 -37.37
N SER A 41 -13.51 22.99 -37.82
CA SER A 41 -13.73 23.32 -39.22
C SER A 41 -12.45 23.55 -40.05
N LEU A 42 -11.26 23.49 -39.44
CA LEU A 42 -9.98 23.76 -40.10
C LEU A 42 -9.05 22.55 -40.18
N VAL A 43 -9.39 21.42 -39.57
CA VAL A 43 -8.49 20.27 -39.40
C VAL A 43 -7.91 19.78 -40.74
N GLU A 44 -8.77 19.55 -41.74
CA GLU A 44 -8.40 19.14 -43.10
C GLU A 44 -7.40 20.11 -43.76
N TYR A 45 -7.66 21.42 -43.64
CA TYR A 45 -6.81 22.48 -44.21
C TYR A 45 -5.45 22.64 -43.51
N VAL A 46 -5.28 22.03 -42.33
CA VAL A 46 -4.07 22.12 -41.50
C VAL A 46 -3.13 20.91 -41.71
N GLN A 47 -3.62 19.76 -42.18
CA GLN A 47 -2.78 18.59 -42.51
C GLN A 47 -1.68 18.92 -43.55
N GLN A 48 -2.04 19.52 -44.69
CA GLN A 48 -1.09 19.89 -45.75
C GLN A 48 0.04 20.82 -45.27
N PRO A 49 -0.21 21.96 -44.60
CA PRO A 49 0.85 22.82 -44.11
C PRO A 49 1.64 22.22 -42.94
N LEU A 50 1.07 21.32 -42.11
CA LEU A 50 1.86 20.56 -41.14
C LEU A 50 2.83 19.59 -41.83
N THR A 51 2.38 18.84 -42.85
CA THR A 51 3.25 17.94 -43.65
C THR A 51 4.40 18.70 -44.32
N ALA A 52 4.13 19.90 -44.87
CA ALA A 52 5.17 20.77 -45.39
C ALA A 52 6.14 21.22 -44.29
N GLY A 53 5.62 21.57 -43.11
CA GLY A 53 6.41 22.00 -41.95
C GLY A 53 7.33 20.93 -41.36
N LEU A 54 7.03 19.63 -41.54
CA LEU A 54 7.93 18.53 -41.15
C LEU A 54 9.26 18.58 -41.91
N ARG A 55 9.25 19.03 -43.17
CA ARG A 55 10.43 19.09 -44.06
C ARG A 55 11.05 20.50 -44.15
N ASP A 56 10.69 21.41 -43.25
CA ASP A 56 11.23 22.78 -43.25
C ASP A 56 12.71 22.81 -42.83
N ARG A 57 13.47 23.80 -43.32
CA ARG A 57 14.89 23.98 -42.97
C ARG A 57 15.07 24.43 -41.51
N ALA A 58 14.13 25.23 -40.98
CA ALA A 58 14.19 25.78 -39.64
C ALA A 58 13.67 24.77 -38.59
N ALA A 59 14.53 24.41 -37.62
CA ALA A 59 14.17 23.46 -36.57
C ALA A 59 12.96 23.93 -35.73
N CYS A 60 12.76 25.23 -35.54
CA CYS A 60 11.58 25.76 -34.84
C CYS A 60 10.25 25.44 -35.54
N VAL A 61 10.23 25.45 -36.88
CA VAL A 61 9.06 25.06 -37.67
C VAL A 61 8.83 23.55 -37.54
N ARG A 62 9.87 22.72 -37.70
CA ARG A 62 9.78 21.26 -37.52
C ARG A 62 9.27 20.87 -36.13
N ARG A 63 9.80 21.47 -35.06
CA ARG A 63 9.34 21.27 -33.67
C ARG A 63 7.84 21.52 -33.50
N VAL A 64 7.30 22.56 -34.15
CA VAL A 64 5.88 22.93 -34.04
C VAL A 64 5.00 22.12 -34.99
N ALA A 65 5.48 21.73 -36.17
CA ALA A 65 4.77 20.84 -37.08
C ALA A 65 4.54 19.44 -36.47
N VAL A 66 5.56 18.89 -35.83
CA VAL A 66 5.51 17.60 -35.11
C VAL A 66 4.52 17.62 -33.95
N LEU A 67 4.61 18.63 -33.07
CA LEU A 67 3.63 18.82 -31.98
C LEU A 67 2.23 19.15 -32.51
N GLY A 68 2.14 19.73 -33.71
CA GLY A 68 0.89 19.96 -34.41
C GLY A 68 0.18 18.66 -34.80
N TRP A 69 0.91 17.71 -35.38
CA TRP A 69 0.40 16.36 -35.70
C TRP A 69 -0.07 15.61 -34.45
N ALA A 70 0.72 15.62 -33.37
CA ALA A 70 0.32 15.04 -32.09
C ALA A 70 -0.97 15.67 -31.51
N LYS A 71 -1.13 17.00 -31.66
CA LYS A 71 -2.33 17.70 -31.22
C LYS A 71 -3.54 17.45 -32.12
N LEU A 72 -3.32 17.19 -33.42
CA LEU A 72 -4.36 16.84 -34.39
C LEU A 72 -4.98 15.48 -34.04
N HIS A 73 -4.14 14.46 -33.85
CA HIS A 73 -4.58 13.11 -33.45
C HIS A 73 -5.38 13.15 -32.13
N SER A 74 -4.85 13.83 -31.11
CA SER A 74 -5.54 14.03 -29.83
C SER A 74 -6.73 15.02 -29.86
N LEU A 75 -7.27 15.33 -31.04
CA LEU A 75 -8.59 15.96 -31.26
C LEU A 75 -9.50 15.10 -32.15
N GLN A 76 -8.93 14.23 -32.99
CA GLN A 76 -9.63 13.28 -33.86
C GLN A 76 -8.91 11.91 -33.81
N PRO A 77 -9.08 11.13 -32.72
CA PRO A 77 -8.41 9.83 -32.57
C PRO A 77 -8.97 8.73 -33.50
N HIS A 78 -10.04 9.02 -34.24
CA HIS A 78 -10.64 8.11 -35.22
C HIS A 78 -10.45 8.61 -36.68
N ALA A 79 -9.51 9.53 -36.90
CA ALA A 79 -9.13 9.97 -38.23
C ALA A 79 -7.86 9.23 -38.69
N ASP A 80 -7.97 8.45 -39.76
CA ASP A 80 -6.83 7.74 -40.35
C ASP A 80 -5.69 8.72 -40.68
N ILE A 81 -4.50 8.48 -40.11
CA ILE A 81 -3.30 9.25 -40.42
C ILE A 81 -2.54 8.54 -41.55
N ASP A 82 -2.26 9.29 -42.62
CA ASP A 82 -1.43 8.83 -43.73
C ASP A 82 -0.15 8.15 -43.21
N ALA A 83 0.06 6.88 -43.60
CA ALA A 83 1.29 6.14 -43.25
C ALA A 83 2.56 6.87 -43.73
N ALA A 84 2.47 7.73 -44.75
CA ALA A 84 3.55 8.61 -45.18
C ALA A 84 3.99 9.62 -44.10
N VAL A 85 3.06 10.14 -43.29
CA VAL A 85 3.36 11.05 -42.17
C VAL A 85 4.03 10.29 -41.03
N VAL A 86 3.54 9.08 -40.70
CA VAL A 86 4.16 8.21 -39.69
C VAL A 86 5.61 7.86 -40.08
N ASN A 87 5.84 7.51 -41.35
CA ASN A 87 7.19 7.25 -41.87
C ASN A 87 8.10 8.49 -41.83
N GLU A 88 7.58 9.69 -42.11
CA GLU A 88 8.34 10.94 -41.97
C GLU A 88 8.74 11.18 -40.50
N LEU A 89 7.82 10.99 -39.55
CA LEU A 89 8.10 11.12 -38.12
C LEU A 89 9.16 10.12 -37.63
N TYR A 90 9.14 8.87 -38.13
CA TYR A 90 10.20 7.90 -37.87
C TYR A 90 11.56 8.32 -38.48
N SER A 91 11.56 8.96 -39.65
CA SER A 91 12.78 9.55 -40.25
C SER A 91 13.33 10.69 -39.38
N MET A 92 12.46 11.55 -38.86
CA MET A 92 12.80 12.68 -37.99
C MET A 92 13.29 12.28 -36.59
N LEU A 93 13.27 10.99 -36.22
CA LEU A 93 14.03 10.48 -35.07
C LEU A 93 15.56 10.62 -35.24
N ARG A 94 16.03 10.93 -36.46
CA ARG A 94 17.44 11.23 -36.78
C ARG A 94 17.70 12.72 -37.05
N ASP A 95 16.76 13.60 -36.69
CA ASP A 95 16.95 15.06 -36.88
C ASP A 95 18.15 15.58 -36.08
N ASN A 96 18.93 16.48 -36.69
CA ASN A 96 20.06 17.14 -36.03
C ASN A 96 19.64 17.85 -34.72
N ASP A 97 18.42 18.38 -34.65
CA ASP A 97 17.90 19.06 -33.46
C ASP A 97 17.31 18.05 -32.43
N PRO A 98 17.88 17.92 -31.22
CA PRO A 98 17.41 16.94 -30.24
C PRO A 98 15.98 17.23 -29.74
N VAL A 99 15.53 18.48 -29.79
CA VAL A 99 14.15 18.85 -29.40
C VAL A 99 13.14 18.47 -30.49
N VAL A 100 13.52 18.48 -31.78
CA VAL A 100 12.72 17.83 -32.84
C VAL A 100 12.63 16.33 -32.57
N MET A 101 13.76 15.64 -32.38
CA MET A 101 13.82 14.20 -32.14
C MET A 101 12.92 13.76 -30.97
N VAL A 102 13.04 14.41 -29.81
CA VAL A 102 12.21 14.13 -28.62
C VAL A 102 10.73 14.42 -28.87
N ASN A 103 10.39 15.49 -29.59
CA ASN A 103 9.00 15.76 -29.95
C ASN A 103 8.45 14.75 -30.96
N CYS A 104 9.29 14.18 -31.83
CA CYS A 104 8.88 13.10 -32.75
C CYS A 104 8.55 11.82 -32.00
N LEU A 105 9.33 11.47 -30.97
CA LEU A 105 8.98 10.38 -30.04
C LEU A 105 7.62 10.65 -29.39
N ARG A 106 7.44 11.81 -28.75
CA ARG A 106 6.14 12.20 -28.12
C ARG A 106 4.96 12.15 -29.10
N ALA A 107 5.17 12.53 -30.36
CA ALA A 107 4.15 12.50 -31.40
C ALA A 107 3.80 11.07 -31.81
N LEU A 108 4.80 10.22 -32.04
CA LEU A 108 4.60 8.82 -32.37
C LEU A 108 3.99 8.01 -31.21
N GLU A 109 4.31 8.33 -29.95
CA GLU A 109 3.69 7.71 -28.77
C GLU A 109 2.18 8.01 -28.68
N GLU A 110 1.75 9.24 -28.98
CA GLU A 110 0.34 9.63 -28.94
C GLU A 110 -0.43 9.23 -30.21
N ILE A 111 0.27 9.05 -31.35
CA ILE A 111 -0.31 8.56 -32.61
C ILE A 111 -0.48 7.04 -32.58
N LEU A 112 0.59 6.28 -32.32
CA LEU A 112 0.59 4.81 -32.31
C LEU A 112 0.10 4.23 -30.98
N LYS A 113 -0.68 5.00 -30.23
CA LYS A 113 -1.11 4.70 -28.86
C LYS A 113 -1.93 3.42 -28.75
N GLU A 114 -2.76 3.15 -29.76
CA GLU A 114 -3.56 1.92 -29.86
C GLU A 114 -2.72 0.70 -30.28
N GLU A 115 -1.58 0.92 -30.96
CA GLU A 115 -0.60 -0.12 -31.32
C GLU A 115 0.40 -0.46 -30.19
N GLY A 116 0.42 0.34 -29.10
CA GLY A 116 1.38 0.21 -27.99
C GLY A 116 2.59 1.17 -28.06
N GLY A 117 2.49 2.22 -28.88
CA GLY A 117 3.47 3.30 -29.03
C GLY A 117 4.56 3.04 -30.07
N VAL A 118 5.65 3.80 -30.01
CA VAL A 118 6.82 3.70 -30.90
C VAL A 118 7.38 2.26 -30.92
N ALA A 119 7.53 1.71 -32.13
CA ALA A 119 8.21 0.45 -32.37
C ALA A 119 9.75 0.66 -32.34
N VAL A 120 10.36 0.52 -31.16
CA VAL A 120 11.80 0.69 -30.97
C VAL A 120 12.57 -0.54 -31.47
N ASN A 121 13.38 -0.37 -32.52
CA ASN A 121 14.38 -1.37 -32.94
C ASN A 121 15.79 -1.02 -32.41
N LYS A 122 16.73 -1.97 -32.51
CA LYS A 122 18.12 -1.83 -32.03
C LYS A 122 18.81 -0.55 -32.53
N ALA A 123 18.64 -0.20 -33.81
CA ALA A 123 19.26 0.99 -34.39
C ALA A 123 18.67 2.29 -33.84
N ILE A 124 17.37 2.33 -33.56
CA ILE A 124 16.72 3.46 -32.87
C ILE A 124 17.21 3.52 -31.42
N ALA A 125 17.23 2.40 -30.70
CA ALA A 125 17.65 2.33 -29.30
C ALA A 125 19.08 2.90 -29.09
N HIS A 126 20.08 2.41 -29.84
CA HIS A 126 21.44 2.93 -29.75
C HIS A 126 21.57 4.38 -30.24
N HIS A 127 20.80 4.82 -31.24
CA HIS A 127 20.82 6.24 -31.66
C HIS A 127 20.35 7.17 -30.55
N LEU A 128 19.23 6.85 -29.91
CA LEU A 128 18.66 7.63 -28.82
C LEU A 128 19.56 7.63 -27.57
N LEU A 129 20.13 6.47 -27.21
CA LEU A 129 21.07 6.35 -26.08
C LEU A 129 22.34 7.19 -26.28
N ASN A 130 22.96 7.11 -27.47
CA ASN A 130 24.18 7.87 -27.77
C ASN A 130 23.94 9.39 -27.74
N ARG A 131 22.74 9.84 -28.13
CA ARG A 131 22.35 11.25 -28.14
C ARG A 131 21.63 11.73 -26.88
N LEU A 132 21.48 10.88 -25.86
CA LEU A 132 20.80 11.20 -24.61
C LEU A 132 21.39 12.46 -23.94
N LYS A 133 22.71 12.64 -24.01
CA LYS A 133 23.44 13.79 -23.45
C LYS A 133 23.20 15.12 -24.20
N GLU A 134 22.66 15.08 -25.42
CA GLU A 134 22.26 16.27 -26.18
C GLU A 134 20.84 16.74 -25.83
N CYS A 135 20.04 15.89 -25.20
CA CYS A 135 18.67 16.18 -24.82
C CYS A 135 18.60 16.99 -23.52
N ASP A 136 17.54 17.78 -23.35
CA ASP A 136 17.25 18.44 -22.08
C ASP A 136 16.78 17.45 -21.00
N VAL A 137 16.71 17.89 -19.75
CA VAL A 137 16.30 17.05 -18.61
C VAL A 137 14.97 16.32 -18.87
N TRP A 138 13.99 16.99 -19.52
CA TRP A 138 12.71 16.37 -19.83
C TRP A 138 12.82 15.40 -21.00
N GLY A 139 13.50 15.78 -22.09
CA GLY A 139 13.72 14.89 -23.23
C GLY A 139 14.51 13.63 -22.90
N GLN A 140 15.45 13.71 -21.96
CA GLN A 140 16.13 12.54 -21.40
C GLN A 140 15.14 11.58 -20.72
N CYS A 141 14.19 12.11 -19.93
CA CYS A 141 13.17 11.30 -19.27
C CYS A 141 12.23 10.61 -20.28
N GLU A 142 11.81 11.30 -21.35
CA GLU A 142 10.98 10.70 -22.42
C GLU A 142 11.71 9.54 -23.11
N VAL A 143 12.96 9.76 -23.53
CA VAL A 143 13.79 8.75 -24.21
C VAL A 143 13.97 7.53 -23.30
N LEU A 144 14.30 7.74 -22.03
CA LEU A 144 14.46 6.66 -21.05
C LEU A 144 13.14 5.91 -20.81
N GLY A 145 11.99 6.60 -20.81
CA GLY A 145 10.66 6.00 -20.69
C GLY A 145 10.28 5.13 -21.88
N VAL A 146 10.47 5.64 -23.11
CA VAL A 146 10.26 4.87 -24.36
C VAL A 146 11.14 3.62 -24.39
N LEU A 147 12.39 3.73 -23.95
CA LEU A 147 13.33 2.60 -23.89
C LEU A 147 12.93 1.51 -22.88
N GLN A 148 12.03 1.75 -21.92
CA GLN A 148 11.55 0.68 -21.00
C GLN A 148 10.74 -0.42 -21.71
N ARG A 149 10.22 -0.14 -22.91
CA ARG A 149 9.57 -1.14 -23.78
C ARG A 149 10.56 -1.93 -24.63
N TYR A 150 11.79 -1.42 -24.82
CA TYR A 150 12.83 -2.14 -25.56
C TYR A 150 13.39 -3.32 -24.76
N ARG A 151 13.78 -4.40 -25.44
CA ARG A 151 14.50 -5.53 -24.85
C ARG A 151 15.72 -5.87 -25.71
N PRO A 152 16.95 -5.89 -25.15
CA PRO A 152 18.12 -6.30 -25.89
C PRO A 152 18.06 -7.78 -26.25
N HIS A 153 18.71 -8.16 -27.35
CA HIS A 153 18.65 -9.54 -27.88
C HIS A 153 19.85 -10.39 -27.46
N SER A 154 20.95 -9.78 -27.01
CA SER A 154 22.12 -10.46 -26.44
C SER A 154 22.55 -9.82 -25.12
N GLU A 155 23.30 -10.57 -24.30
CA GLU A 155 23.86 -10.06 -23.05
C GLU A 155 24.93 -8.97 -23.32
N GLU A 156 25.70 -9.09 -24.40
CA GLU A 156 26.64 -8.06 -24.86
C GLU A 156 25.93 -6.72 -25.09
N GLU A 157 24.82 -6.73 -25.83
CA GLU A 157 24.00 -5.54 -26.08
C GLU A 157 23.40 -4.97 -24.78
N LEU A 158 23.01 -5.83 -23.83
CA LEU A 158 22.59 -5.38 -22.51
C LEU A 158 23.74 -4.66 -21.78
N PHE A 159 24.95 -5.22 -21.74
CA PHE A 159 26.08 -4.58 -21.08
C PHE A 159 26.52 -3.27 -21.76
N ASP A 160 26.45 -3.18 -23.09
CA ASP A 160 26.66 -1.93 -23.83
C ASP A 160 25.64 -0.85 -23.40
N ILE A 161 24.35 -1.20 -23.37
CA ILE A 161 23.27 -0.29 -22.97
C ILE A 161 23.43 0.15 -21.51
N LEU A 162 23.72 -0.77 -20.58
CA LEU A 162 23.94 -0.44 -19.17
C LEU A 162 25.17 0.47 -18.98
N SER A 163 26.24 0.27 -19.78
CA SER A 163 27.44 1.11 -19.77
C SER A 163 27.18 2.53 -20.28
N LEU A 164 26.26 2.70 -21.24
CA LEU A 164 25.81 4.03 -21.71
C LEU A 164 24.91 4.73 -20.69
N LEU A 165 24.14 3.98 -19.89
CA LEU A 165 23.23 4.50 -18.86
C LEU A 165 23.92 4.83 -17.53
N ASP A 166 25.04 4.16 -17.21
CA ASP A 166 25.75 4.31 -15.92
C ASP A 166 26.09 5.78 -15.54
N PRO A 167 26.54 6.65 -16.46
CA PRO A 167 26.74 8.07 -16.16
C PRO A 167 25.46 8.83 -15.79
N CYS A 168 24.30 8.40 -16.29
CA CYS A 168 23.01 9.03 -16.02
C CYS A 168 22.43 8.64 -14.64
N LEU A 169 22.83 7.49 -14.08
CA LEU A 169 22.53 7.13 -12.68
C LEU A 169 23.18 8.09 -11.67
N LEU A 170 24.27 8.75 -12.04
CA LEU A 170 24.98 9.74 -11.24
C LEU A 170 24.55 11.19 -11.55
N SER A 171 23.51 11.39 -12.37
CA SER A 171 23.08 12.73 -12.76
C SER A 171 22.48 13.51 -11.57
N PRO A 172 22.79 14.82 -11.43
CA PRO A 172 22.23 15.65 -10.35
C PRO A 172 20.73 15.94 -10.53
N SER A 173 20.23 15.78 -11.76
CA SER A 173 18.82 15.86 -12.11
C SER A 173 18.07 14.60 -11.68
N VAL A 174 17.50 14.64 -10.47
CA VAL A 174 16.71 13.55 -9.86
C VAL A 174 15.74 12.85 -10.84
N PRO A 175 14.97 13.55 -11.71
CA PRO A 175 14.07 12.87 -12.65
C PRO A 175 14.80 11.99 -13.68
N VAL A 176 15.97 12.43 -14.17
CA VAL A 176 16.79 11.64 -15.12
C VAL A 176 17.42 10.46 -14.41
N MET A 177 17.95 10.64 -13.20
CA MET A 177 18.47 9.53 -12.39
C MET A 177 17.37 8.49 -12.11
N ALA A 178 16.16 8.93 -11.76
CA ALA A 178 15.02 8.04 -11.51
C ALA A 178 14.53 7.33 -12.79
N ALA A 179 14.42 8.03 -13.92
CA ALA A 179 14.08 7.41 -15.21
C ALA A 179 15.16 6.40 -15.66
N THR A 180 16.44 6.74 -15.45
CA THR A 180 17.60 5.88 -15.75
C THR A 180 17.57 4.64 -14.87
N LEU A 181 17.37 4.80 -13.57
CA LEU A 181 17.32 3.67 -12.64
C LEU A 181 16.10 2.78 -12.90
N GLY A 182 14.92 3.36 -13.21
CA GLY A 182 13.75 2.59 -13.63
C GLY A 182 14.03 1.71 -14.85
N LEU A 183 14.66 2.28 -15.89
CA LEU A 183 15.11 1.54 -17.06
C LEU A 183 16.13 0.44 -16.69
N PHE A 184 17.19 0.80 -15.96
CA PHE A 184 18.26 -0.10 -15.53
C PHE A 184 17.72 -1.28 -14.70
N LEU A 185 16.78 -1.04 -13.79
CA LEU A 185 16.10 -2.08 -13.01
C LEU A 185 15.17 -2.92 -13.89
N SER A 186 14.41 -2.32 -14.81
CA SER A 186 13.51 -3.06 -15.71
C SER A 186 14.26 -4.08 -16.60
N LEU A 187 15.49 -3.75 -16.99
CA LEU A 187 16.40 -4.62 -17.74
C LEU A 187 17.06 -5.68 -16.84
N CYS A 188 17.65 -5.27 -15.71
CA CYS A 188 18.43 -6.18 -14.86
C CYS A 188 17.58 -7.14 -14.00
N CYS A 189 16.34 -6.79 -13.63
CA CYS A 189 15.57 -7.51 -12.60
C CYS A 189 15.16 -8.94 -12.94
N ARG A 190 15.42 -9.42 -14.17
CA ARG A 190 15.09 -10.77 -14.64
C ARG A 190 16.29 -11.73 -14.71
N GLY A 191 17.52 -11.25 -14.52
CA GLY A 191 18.72 -12.10 -14.65
C GLY A 191 19.98 -11.63 -13.92
N LEU A 192 20.09 -10.34 -13.58
CA LEU A 192 21.33 -9.75 -13.02
C LEU A 192 21.07 -9.03 -11.67
N PRO A 193 20.72 -9.77 -10.60
CA PRO A 193 20.39 -9.16 -9.30
C PRO A 193 21.57 -8.37 -8.72
N ALA A 194 22.79 -8.89 -8.79
CA ALA A 194 23.99 -8.19 -8.29
C ALA A 194 24.20 -6.81 -8.97
N VAL A 195 23.93 -6.73 -10.28
CA VAL A 195 24.08 -5.49 -11.05
C VAL A 195 22.96 -4.50 -10.69
N SER A 196 21.72 -4.97 -10.46
CA SER A 196 20.67 -4.10 -9.92
C SER A 196 21.02 -3.50 -8.55
N LEU A 197 21.59 -4.29 -7.64
CA LEU A 197 22.01 -3.79 -6.32
C LEU A 197 23.22 -2.84 -6.41
N ALA A 198 24.04 -2.93 -7.45
CA ALA A 198 25.10 -1.96 -7.73
C ALA A 198 24.52 -0.62 -8.23
N ALA A 199 23.49 -0.64 -9.07
CA ALA A 199 22.80 0.57 -9.53
C ALA A 199 22.06 1.30 -8.39
N LEU A 200 21.41 0.58 -7.47
CA LEU A 200 20.81 1.19 -6.27
C LEU A 200 21.86 1.94 -5.42
N ARG A 201 23.07 1.36 -5.25
CA ARG A 201 24.19 2.03 -4.56
C ARG A 201 24.68 3.29 -5.30
N ARG A 202 24.66 3.30 -6.63
CA ARG A 202 25.03 4.50 -7.42
C ARG A 202 24.01 5.63 -7.27
N ALA A 203 22.72 5.31 -7.20
CA ALA A 203 21.64 6.28 -7.03
C ALA A 203 21.58 6.96 -5.64
N GLN A 204 22.29 6.43 -4.64
CA GLN A 204 22.38 6.97 -3.27
C GLN A 204 22.75 8.46 -3.24
N GLY A 205 23.78 8.86 -3.99
CA GLY A 205 24.27 10.24 -4.00
C GLY A 205 23.20 11.26 -4.46
N PRO A 206 22.65 11.09 -5.68
CA PRO A 206 21.57 11.95 -6.17
C PRO A 206 20.30 11.95 -5.31
N LEU A 207 19.89 10.80 -4.75
CA LEU A 207 18.72 10.74 -3.86
C LEU A 207 18.94 11.49 -2.55
N LEU A 208 20.13 11.39 -1.94
CA LEU A 208 20.46 12.15 -0.74
C LEU A 208 20.55 13.66 -0.99
N ALA A 209 21.01 14.07 -2.18
CA ALA A 209 20.92 15.47 -2.60
C ALA A 209 19.46 15.92 -2.76
N ALA A 210 18.58 15.07 -3.30
CA ALA A 210 17.15 15.34 -3.45
C ALA A 210 16.43 15.51 -2.10
N CYS A 211 16.74 14.68 -1.10
CA CYS A 211 16.27 14.85 0.29
C CYS A 211 16.73 16.16 0.94
N GLY A 212 17.78 16.80 0.42
CA GLY A 212 18.25 18.13 0.82
C GLY A 212 17.63 19.31 0.06
N SER A 213 16.80 19.07 -0.96
CA SER A 213 16.28 20.11 -1.85
C SER A 213 15.46 21.20 -1.13
N ALA A 214 15.49 22.43 -1.64
CA ALA A 214 14.69 23.54 -1.10
C ALA A 214 13.17 23.32 -1.30
N SER A 215 12.76 22.63 -2.36
CA SER A 215 11.36 22.33 -2.67
C SER A 215 10.84 21.13 -1.84
N PRO A 216 9.82 21.28 -0.98
CA PRO A 216 9.35 20.22 -0.08
C PRO A 216 8.76 19.01 -0.82
N GLU A 217 8.23 19.20 -2.03
CA GLU A 217 7.68 18.14 -2.87
C GLU A 217 8.78 17.19 -3.37
N MET A 218 9.93 17.74 -3.78
CA MET A 218 11.10 16.92 -4.16
C MET A 218 11.70 16.21 -2.95
N LYS A 219 11.70 16.83 -1.76
CA LYS A 219 12.11 16.17 -0.51
C LYS A 219 11.22 14.98 -0.20
N PHE A 220 9.90 15.17 -0.21
CA PHE A 220 8.92 14.12 0.09
C PHE A 220 8.99 12.97 -0.91
N THR A 221 8.99 13.28 -2.21
CA THR A 221 9.12 12.25 -3.26
C THR A 221 10.45 11.49 -3.18
N ALA A 222 11.56 12.16 -2.86
CA ALA A 222 12.85 11.51 -2.62
C ALA A 222 12.82 10.59 -1.39
N LEU A 223 12.22 11.01 -0.27
CA LEU A 223 12.07 10.18 0.94
C LEU A 223 11.29 8.90 0.65
N CYS A 224 10.18 8.97 -0.10
CA CYS A 224 9.42 7.78 -0.48
C CYS A 224 10.24 6.81 -1.37
N HIS A 225 11.07 7.33 -2.28
CA HIS A 225 11.98 6.50 -3.08
C HIS A 225 13.14 5.92 -2.24
N VAL A 226 13.62 6.64 -1.22
CA VAL A 226 14.62 6.12 -0.26
C VAL A 226 14.05 4.94 0.53
N GLN A 227 12.83 5.03 1.08
CA GLN A 227 12.17 3.90 1.75
C GLN A 227 12.04 2.68 0.82
N LEU A 228 11.68 2.91 -0.45
CA LEU A 228 11.57 1.84 -1.45
C LEU A 228 12.92 1.14 -1.72
N LEU A 229 14.02 1.90 -1.75
CA LEU A 229 15.38 1.37 -1.87
C LEU A 229 15.81 0.57 -0.63
N LEU A 230 15.45 1.04 0.58
CA LEU A 230 15.82 0.38 1.83
C LEU A 230 15.20 -1.01 1.99
N ARG A 231 14.05 -1.28 1.35
CA ARG A 231 13.45 -2.62 1.32
C ARG A 231 14.38 -3.69 0.70
N SER A 232 15.16 -3.33 -0.31
CA SER A 232 16.09 -4.25 -1.00
C SER A 232 17.56 -4.10 -0.58
N LEU A 233 17.92 -2.97 0.03
CA LEU A 233 19.24 -2.73 0.61
C LEU A 233 19.07 -2.06 1.99
N PRO A 234 18.71 -2.83 3.03
CA PRO A 234 18.65 -2.31 4.40
C PRO A 234 20.01 -1.71 4.79
N GLY A 235 19.98 -0.58 5.48
CA GLY A 235 21.18 0.17 5.87
C GLY A 235 21.87 0.96 4.75
N LEU A 236 21.35 1.02 3.51
CA LEU A 236 22.00 1.75 2.40
C LEU A 236 22.32 3.22 2.73
N MET A 237 21.47 3.90 3.49
CA MET A 237 21.70 5.29 3.91
C MET A 237 22.40 5.40 5.28
N GLY A 238 22.88 4.30 5.87
CA GLY A 238 23.28 4.20 7.29
C GLY A 238 24.30 5.25 7.74
N GLU A 239 25.40 5.41 7.00
CA GLU A 239 26.44 6.44 7.26
C GLU A 239 25.92 7.89 7.23
N HIS A 240 24.70 8.10 6.73
CA HIS A 240 24.11 9.41 6.47
C HIS A 240 22.80 9.64 7.23
N TYR A 241 22.48 8.81 8.22
CA TYR A 241 21.27 8.89 9.06
C TYR A 241 20.99 10.32 9.60
N LYS A 242 22.03 11.05 10.01
CA LYS A 242 21.94 12.44 10.50
C LYS A 242 21.35 13.45 9.49
N ARG A 243 21.33 13.14 8.19
CA ARG A 243 20.67 13.97 7.15
C ARG A 243 19.15 13.86 7.18
N PHE A 244 18.61 12.83 7.83
CA PHE A 244 17.17 12.59 8.00
C PHE A 244 16.61 13.16 9.31
N PHE A 245 17.41 13.88 10.11
CA PHE A 245 16.90 14.66 11.23
C PHE A 245 15.98 15.80 10.73
N CYS A 246 14.98 16.16 11.53
CA CYS A 246 13.89 17.06 11.17
C CYS A 246 14.29 18.52 11.39
N GLY A 247 14.12 19.36 10.36
CA GLY A 247 14.25 20.81 10.51
C GLY A 247 13.01 21.40 11.18
N TYR A 248 13.20 22.39 12.06
CA TYR A 248 12.11 23.08 12.76
C TYR A 248 11.03 23.61 11.80
N ALA A 249 11.44 24.20 10.68
CA ALA A 249 10.57 24.77 9.66
C ALA A 249 10.05 23.75 8.61
N GLU A 250 10.28 22.45 8.78
CA GLU A 250 9.77 21.44 7.85
C GLU A 250 8.32 21.03 8.18
N PRO A 251 7.42 20.88 7.18
CA PRO A 251 6.05 20.41 7.41
C PRO A 251 5.98 19.04 8.11
N ALA A 252 4.95 18.83 8.93
CA ALA A 252 4.75 17.59 9.69
C ALA A 252 4.79 16.31 8.82
N TYR A 253 4.25 16.35 7.59
CA TYR A 253 4.30 15.21 6.66
C TYR A 253 5.72 14.86 6.17
N ILE A 254 6.66 15.83 6.17
CA ILE A 254 8.09 15.56 5.92
C ILE A 254 8.75 15.02 7.18
N LYS A 255 8.47 15.60 8.35
CA LYS A 255 8.97 15.11 9.65
C LYS A 255 8.58 13.64 9.85
N GLN A 256 7.31 13.28 9.62
CA GLN A 256 6.79 11.92 9.73
C GLN A 256 7.51 10.93 8.78
N ARG A 257 7.73 11.29 7.51
CA ARG A 257 8.49 10.44 6.56
C ARG A 257 9.95 10.29 6.97
N LYS A 258 10.58 11.37 7.45
CA LYS A 258 11.94 11.35 8.02
C LYS A 258 12.04 10.39 9.21
N MET A 259 11.11 10.46 10.16
CA MET A 259 11.02 9.54 11.29
C MET A 259 10.83 8.07 10.84
N GLN A 260 10.03 7.83 9.80
CA GLN A 260 9.88 6.48 9.23
C GLN A 260 11.20 5.95 8.64
N VAL A 261 11.92 6.77 7.85
CA VAL A 261 13.24 6.43 7.32
C VAL A 261 14.26 6.21 8.45
N LEU A 262 14.26 7.02 9.51
CA LEU A 262 15.16 6.84 10.66
C LEU A 262 14.96 5.46 11.33
N VAL A 263 13.71 5.01 11.50
CA VAL A 263 13.39 3.67 12.05
C VAL A 263 13.93 2.53 11.17
N GLU A 264 13.97 2.72 9.85
CA GLU A 264 14.54 1.76 8.88
C GLU A 264 16.09 1.78 8.82
N LEU A 265 16.74 2.74 9.51
CA LEU A 265 18.19 2.95 9.52
C LEU A 265 18.84 2.72 10.89
N VAL A 266 18.10 2.31 11.91
CA VAL A 266 18.66 2.09 13.25
C VAL A 266 19.60 0.89 13.27
N ASN A 267 20.76 1.07 13.91
CA ASN A 267 21.71 0.01 14.22
C ASN A 267 22.35 0.24 15.61
N ASP A 268 23.15 -0.73 16.07
CA ASP A 268 23.75 -0.70 17.41
C ASP A 268 24.68 0.50 17.65
N ASP A 269 25.31 1.04 16.60
CA ASP A 269 26.17 2.22 16.67
C ASP A 269 25.40 3.54 16.79
N ASN A 270 24.18 3.60 16.22
CA ASN A 270 23.44 4.86 16.04
C ASN A 270 22.20 5.01 16.93
N VAL A 271 21.71 3.91 17.53
CA VAL A 271 20.42 3.87 18.26
C VAL A 271 20.28 4.98 19.30
N GLY A 272 21.28 5.18 20.17
CA GLY A 272 21.23 6.23 21.20
C GLY A 272 21.06 7.63 20.60
N PHE A 273 21.85 7.98 19.58
CA PHE A 273 21.75 9.26 18.89
C PHE A 273 20.41 9.47 18.16
N VAL A 274 19.77 8.39 17.68
CA VAL A 274 18.45 8.46 17.05
C VAL A 274 17.35 8.61 18.11
N LEU A 275 17.45 7.90 19.24
CA LEU A 275 16.50 7.97 20.33
C LEU A 275 16.55 9.33 21.06
N ASP A 276 17.73 9.91 21.30
CA ASP A 276 17.87 11.26 21.88
C ASP A 276 17.20 12.33 20.99
N GLU A 277 17.40 12.26 19.68
CA GLU A 277 16.81 13.20 18.71
C GLU A 277 15.29 13.01 18.62
N LEU A 278 14.79 11.75 18.56
CA LEU A 278 13.35 11.44 18.57
C LEU A 278 12.67 11.87 19.88
N LYS A 279 13.35 11.76 21.03
CA LYS A 279 12.88 12.24 22.34
C LYS A 279 12.63 13.75 22.32
N GLY A 280 13.47 14.52 21.64
CA GLY A 280 13.26 15.95 21.40
C GLY A 280 12.02 16.26 20.55
N TYR A 281 11.65 15.38 19.62
CA TYR A 281 10.45 15.54 18.78
C TYR A 281 9.14 15.12 19.48
N CYS A 282 9.20 14.36 20.57
CA CYS A 282 8.02 13.94 21.33
C CYS A 282 7.29 15.09 22.04
N THR A 283 7.91 16.27 22.12
CA THR A 283 7.31 17.51 22.64
C THR A 283 7.31 18.63 21.59
N ASP A 284 7.20 18.30 20.30
CA ASP A 284 6.97 19.27 19.22
C ASP A 284 5.59 19.93 19.36
N VAL A 285 5.42 21.14 18.82
CA VAL A 285 4.15 21.90 18.86
C VAL A 285 3.06 21.25 18.00
N SER A 286 3.44 20.43 17.01
CA SER A 286 2.51 19.61 16.21
C SER A 286 2.24 18.28 16.92
N PRO A 287 0.99 17.99 17.34
CA PRO A 287 0.66 16.71 17.97
C PRO A 287 0.88 15.53 17.02
N ASP A 288 0.65 15.70 15.72
CA ASP A 288 0.94 14.67 14.70
C ASP A 288 2.44 14.33 14.64
N THR A 289 3.29 15.34 14.86
CA THR A 289 4.76 15.18 14.88
C THR A 289 5.20 14.47 16.16
N ALA A 290 4.67 14.86 17.32
CA ALA A 290 4.90 14.16 18.58
C ALA A 290 4.41 12.69 18.52
N GLN A 291 3.19 12.46 18.02
CA GLN A 291 2.64 11.12 17.83
C GLN A 291 3.50 10.26 16.88
N ALA A 292 3.99 10.84 15.78
CA ALA A 292 4.89 10.15 14.86
C ALA A 292 6.25 9.81 15.48
N ALA A 293 6.78 10.66 16.38
CA ALA A 293 8.01 10.42 17.11
C ALA A 293 7.86 9.30 18.15
N ILE A 294 6.79 9.32 18.96
CA ILE A 294 6.48 8.27 19.94
C ILE A 294 6.26 6.94 19.20
N SER A 295 5.51 6.95 18.08
CA SER A 295 5.31 5.80 17.20
C SER A 295 6.58 5.34 16.47
N ALA A 296 7.63 6.16 16.40
CA ALA A 296 8.95 5.75 15.92
C ALA A 296 9.74 5.04 17.02
N ILE A 297 9.77 5.61 18.24
CA ILE A 297 10.40 5.00 19.42
C ILE A 297 9.81 3.61 19.71
N GLY A 298 8.48 3.45 19.72
CA GLY A 298 7.85 2.14 19.92
C GLY A 298 8.17 1.10 18.86
N ARG A 299 8.42 1.51 17.61
CA ARG A 299 8.90 0.61 16.55
C ARG A 299 10.35 0.18 16.81
N ILE A 300 11.23 1.12 17.20
CA ILE A 300 12.63 0.83 17.58
C ILE A 300 12.68 -0.10 18.81
N GLY A 301 11.75 0.06 19.75
CA GLY A 301 11.60 -0.77 20.95
C GLY A 301 11.41 -2.27 20.69
N ARG A 302 10.94 -2.66 19.49
CA ARG A 302 10.90 -4.08 19.06
C ARG A 302 12.27 -4.74 18.93
N SER A 303 13.34 -3.94 18.92
CA SER A 303 14.74 -4.39 18.89
C SER A 303 15.51 -3.90 20.12
N TYR A 304 15.20 -2.70 20.62
CA TYR A 304 15.88 -2.05 21.75
C TYR A 304 14.87 -1.63 22.83
N SER A 305 14.25 -2.61 23.48
CA SER A 305 13.15 -2.41 24.43
C SER A 305 13.48 -1.39 25.52
N ASP A 306 14.60 -1.57 26.21
CA ASP A 306 14.82 -0.99 27.53
C ASP A 306 15.07 0.53 27.45
N GLN A 307 15.87 0.96 26.47
CA GLN A 307 16.11 2.37 26.16
C GLN A 307 14.84 3.07 25.67
N CYS A 308 14.00 2.37 24.90
CA CYS A 308 12.73 2.93 24.43
C CYS A 308 11.72 3.05 25.57
N LEU A 309 11.67 2.06 26.48
CA LEU A 309 10.84 2.10 27.68
C LEU A 309 11.22 3.26 28.59
N GLU A 310 12.52 3.47 28.90
CA GLU A 310 12.98 4.60 29.73
C GLU A 310 12.49 5.97 29.18
N ILE A 311 12.48 6.13 27.85
CA ILE A 311 11.97 7.35 27.21
C ILE A 311 10.43 7.42 27.32
N LEU A 312 9.72 6.32 27.07
CA LEU A 312 8.26 6.27 27.14
C LEU A 312 7.73 6.49 28.57
N THR A 313 8.36 5.91 29.60
CA THR A 313 7.98 6.17 31.01
C THR A 313 8.27 7.62 31.41
N GLY A 314 9.40 8.19 30.96
CA GLY A 314 9.71 9.60 31.13
C GLY A 314 8.68 10.55 30.48
N LEU A 315 8.08 10.15 29.35
CA LEU A 315 7.01 10.90 28.68
C LEU A 315 5.66 10.82 29.42
N LEU A 316 5.32 9.68 30.05
CA LEU A 316 4.14 9.59 30.93
C LEU A 316 4.21 10.60 32.09
N GLY A 317 5.42 10.81 32.64
CA GLY A 317 5.69 11.79 33.69
C GLY A 317 5.33 13.25 33.34
N LEU A 318 5.16 13.58 32.06
CA LEU A 318 4.73 14.92 31.62
C LEU A 318 3.24 15.19 31.88
N LYS A 319 2.43 14.14 32.08
CA LYS A 319 0.96 14.20 32.31
C LYS A 319 0.17 15.03 31.28
N GLN A 320 0.65 15.08 30.04
CA GLN A 320 -0.06 15.73 28.92
C GLN A 320 -0.91 14.69 28.19
N GLU A 321 -2.24 14.81 28.25
CA GLU A 321 -3.20 13.82 27.73
C GLU A 321 -2.85 13.25 26.34
N HIS A 322 -2.56 14.12 25.37
CA HIS A 322 -2.27 13.70 23.99
C HIS A 322 -0.96 12.89 23.87
N ILE A 323 0.03 13.15 24.73
CA ILE A 323 1.25 12.33 24.83
C ILE A 323 0.91 11.02 25.56
N THR A 324 0.22 11.09 26.71
CA THR A 324 -0.15 9.91 27.51
C THR A 324 -0.95 8.90 26.70
N SER A 325 -1.96 9.31 25.93
CA SER A 325 -2.75 8.39 25.09
C SER A 325 -1.89 7.66 24.07
N VAL A 326 -1.03 8.38 23.34
CA VAL A 326 -0.15 7.76 22.33
C VAL A 326 0.90 6.87 22.98
N VAL A 327 1.48 7.26 24.12
CA VAL A 327 2.47 6.43 24.83
C VAL A 327 1.84 5.13 25.32
N VAL A 328 0.63 5.15 25.89
CA VAL A 328 -0.07 3.94 26.35
C VAL A 328 -0.44 3.02 25.17
N GLN A 329 -0.92 3.58 24.05
CA GLN A 329 -1.11 2.82 22.79
C GLN A 329 0.20 2.20 22.28
N THR A 330 1.31 2.93 22.39
CA THR A 330 2.64 2.47 21.97
C THR A 330 3.18 1.36 22.89
N MET A 331 2.94 1.46 24.20
CA MET A 331 3.27 0.42 25.17
C MET A 331 2.44 -0.86 24.96
N ARG A 332 1.13 -0.74 24.65
CA ARG A 332 0.28 -1.87 24.25
C ARG A 332 0.89 -2.62 23.06
N ASP A 333 1.25 -1.89 22.00
CA ASP A 333 1.80 -2.47 20.78
C ASP A 333 3.20 -3.07 20.99
N LEU A 334 3.98 -2.51 21.92
CA LEU A 334 5.26 -3.07 22.34
C LEU A 334 5.07 -4.37 23.14
N VAL A 335 4.17 -4.41 24.12
CA VAL A 335 3.88 -5.63 24.92
C VAL A 335 3.30 -6.76 24.07
N TRP A 336 2.54 -6.44 23.01
CA TRP A 336 2.07 -7.42 22.03
C TRP A 336 3.22 -8.11 21.27
N VAL A 337 4.20 -7.35 20.80
CA VAL A 337 5.35 -7.89 20.04
C VAL A 337 6.44 -8.46 20.97
N CYS A 338 6.59 -7.89 22.17
CA CYS A 338 7.67 -8.15 23.12
C CYS A 338 7.11 -8.39 24.54
N PRO A 339 6.57 -9.59 24.83
CA PRO A 339 5.98 -9.90 26.14
C PRO A 339 6.94 -9.80 27.33
N GLN A 340 8.25 -9.80 27.09
CA GLN A 340 9.27 -9.59 28.13
C GLN A 340 9.28 -8.16 28.70
N CYS A 341 8.76 -7.18 27.97
CA CYS A 341 8.69 -5.77 28.39
C CYS A 341 7.57 -5.48 29.39
N SER A 342 6.76 -6.49 29.71
CA SER A 342 5.39 -6.29 30.18
C SER A 342 5.30 -5.91 31.66
N GLU A 343 6.15 -6.46 32.53
CA GLU A 343 6.21 -6.09 33.95
C GLU A 343 6.62 -4.61 34.12
N SER A 344 7.71 -4.18 33.45
CA SER A 344 8.20 -2.80 33.50
C SER A 344 7.24 -1.77 32.86
N VAL A 345 6.35 -2.22 31.96
CA VAL A 345 5.25 -1.37 31.46
C VAL A 345 4.20 -1.17 32.55
N CYS A 346 3.82 -2.21 33.30
CA CYS A 346 2.82 -2.07 34.37
C CYS A 346 3.24 -1.12 35.49
N GLU A 347 4.47 -1.20 35.98
CA GLU A 347 5.00 -0.28 37.00
C GLU A 347 4.94 1.20 36.56
N ALA A 348 4.95 1.47 35.25
CA ALA A 348 4.88 2.80 34.68
C ALA A 348 3.45 3.33 34.42
N LEU A 349 2.43 2.47 34.46
CA LEU A 349 1.04 2.86 34.17
C LEU A 349 0.28 3.38 35.41
N GLU A 350 0.83 3.24 36.62
CA GLU A 350 0.20 3.71 37.85
C GLU A 350 -0.15 5.21 37.77
N GLY A 351 -1.42 5.55 38.01
CA GLY A 351 -1.91 6.93 37.97
C GLY A 351 -2.08 7.53 36.57
N CYS A 352 -2.03 6.74 35.49
CA CYS A 352 -2.40 7.18 34.15
C CYS A 352 -3.92 7.23 33.89
N GLU A 353 -4.75 6.64 34.75
CA GLU A 353 -6.22 6.63 34.61
C GLU A 353 -6.81 8.06 34.59
N ASP A 354 -6.35 8.94 35.49
CA ASP A 354 -6.86 10.31 35.64
C ASP A 354 -6.56 11.22 34.43
N THR A 355 -5.54 10.91 33.63
CA THR A 355 -5.05 11.77 32.53
C THR A 355 -5.60 11.40 31.15
N LEU A 356 -6.32 10.29 31.00
CA LEU A 356 -6.84 9.81 29.72
C LEU A 356 -8.33 10.15 29.56
N GLN A 357 -8.69 10.99 28.58
CA GLN A 357 -10.09 11.17 28.14
C GLN A 357 -10.38 10.52 26.79
N ASP A 358 -9.38 10.39 25.92
CA ASP A 358 -9.49 9.68 24.64
C ASP A 358 -9.79 8.17 24.77
N SER A 359 -10.78 7.72 23.99
CA SER A 359 -11.20 6.34 23.80
C SER A 359 -10.10 5.36 23.37
N GLN A 360 -9.13 5.77 22.53
CA GLN A 360 -8.07 4.87 22.05
C GLN A 360 -7.01 4.64 23.14
N GLY A 361 -6.61 5.69 23.86
CA GLY A 361 -5.78 5.57 25.06
C GLY A 361 -6.41 4.68 26.13
N ARG A 362 -7.72 4.86 26.39
CA ARG A 362 -8.47 4.03 27.36
C ARG A 362 -8.59 2.57 26.95
N GLN A 363 -8.86 2.27 25.67
CA GLN A 363 -8.83 0.90 25.14
C GLN A 363 -7.46 0.26 25.34
N ALA A 364 -6.37 0.98 25.06
CA ALA A 364 -5.02 0.47 25.26
C ALA A 364 -4.68 0.22 26.74
N LEU A 365 -5.11 1.11 27.66
CA LEU A 365 -4.93 0.91 29.10
C LEU A 365 -5.70 -0.31 29.61
N LEU A 366 -6.99 -0.43 29.27
CA LEU A 366 -7.82 -1.58 29.65
C LEU A 366 -7.25 -2.89 29.13
N TRP A 367 -6.75 -2.92 27.90
CA TRP A 367 -6.10 -4.08 27.32
C TRP A 367 -4.85 -4.49 28.12
N LEU A 368 -4.01 -3.52 28.50
CA LEU A 368 -2.79 -3.74 29.30
C LEU A 368 -3.15 -4.29 30.69
N LEU A 369 -4.03 -3.63 31.44
CA LEU A 369 -4.51 -4.10 32.75
C LEU A 369 -5.11 -5.52 32.67
N GLY A 370 -5.91 -5.78 31.63
CA GLY A 370 -6.52 -7.08 31.36
C GLY A 370 -5.54 -8.18 30.95
N VAL A 371 -4.36 -7.85 30.41
CA VAL A 371 -3.30 -8.83 30.12
C VAL A 371 -2.54 -9.24 31.38
N HIS A 372 -2.37 -8.30 32.32
CA HIS A 372 -1.61 -8.50 33.56
C HIS A 372 -2.44 -9.03 34.72
N GLY A 373 -3.78 -8.99 34.61
CA GLY A 373 -4.66 -9.56 35.64
C GLY A 373 -4.73 -8.71 36.91
N ASP A 374 -4.48 -7.39 36.79
CA ASP A 374 -4.61 -6.47 37.91
C ASP A 374 -5.98 -5.76 37.95
N ARG A 375 -6.19 -4.89 38.94
CA ARG A 375 -7.50 -4.31 39.26
C ARG A 375 -8.01 -3.34 38.19
N VAL A 376 -8.86 -3.84 37.30
CA VAL A 376 -9.67 -3.02 36.38
C VAL A 376 -10.74 -2.25 37.20
N SER A 377 -10.38 -1.07 37.71
CA SER A 377 -11.15 -0.36 38.75
C SER A 377 -12.05 0.81 38.29
N SER A 378 -12.56 0.81 37.05
CA SER A 378 -13.77 1.60 36.74
C SER A 378 -14.60 1.06 35.58
N VAL A 379 -15.84 0.65 35.90
CA VAL A 379 -16.86 0.24 34.91
C VAL A 379 -17.84 1.38 34.59
N ARG A 380 -17.79 2.51 35.31
CA ARG A 380 -19.01 3.27 35.64
C ARG A 380 -19.23 4.62 34.94
N SER A 381 -18.49 4.95 33.87
CA SER A 381 -18.66 6.25 33.19
C SER A 381 -18.30 6.29 31.70
N GLU A 382 -18.10 5.15 31.04
CA GLU A 382 -17.69 5.12 29.62
C GLU A 382 -18.85 4.85 28.66
N MET A 383 -18.91 5.62 27.58
CA MET A 383 -20.00 5.63 26.61
C MET A 383 -19.59 4.98 25.28
N ALA A 384 -18.30 4.94 24.95
CA ALA A 384 -17.83 4.46 23.66
C ALA A 384 -17.84 2.92 23.58
N ALA A 385 -18.56 2.35 22.59
CA ALA A 385 -18.73 0.91 22.44
C ALA A 385 -17.40 0.12 22.43
N GLY A 386 -16.38 0.62 21.71
CA GLY A 386 -15.04 0.00 21.67
C GLY A 386 -14.32 -0.04 23.03
N VAL A 387 -14.61 0.90 23.92
CA VAL A 387 -14.09 0.88 25.31
C VAL A 387 -14.83 -0.18 26.12
N LYS A 388 -16.14 -0.38 25.89
CA LYS A 388 -16.94 -1.43 26.53
C LYS A 388 -16.53 -2.83 26.08
N THR A 389 -16.22 -3.05 24.80
CA THR A 389 -15.73 -4.34 24.28
C THR A 389 -14.36 -4.73 24.87
N GLU A 390 -13.45 -3.78 25.01
CA GLU A 390 -12.16 -4.02 25.68
C GLU A 390 -12.31 -4.15 27.20
N LEU A 391 -13.16 -3.36 27.86
CA LEU A 391 -13.48 -3.50 29.30
C LEU A 391 -14.04 -4.90 29.62
N LEU A 392 -14.97 -5.39 28.80
CA LEU A 392 -15.53 -6.73 28.88
C LEU A 392 -14.44 -7.79 28.68
N THR A 393 -13.59 -7.65 27.67
CA THR A 393 -12.47 -8.56 27.38
C THR A 393 -11.43 -8.57 28.50
N ALA A 394 -11.09 -7.41 29.05
CA ALA A 394 -10.15 -7.24 30.14
C ALA A 394 -10.70 -7.88 31.43
N THR A 395 -11.91 -7.51 31.85
CA THR A 395 -12.58 -8.08 33.04
C THR A 395 -12.68 -9.61 32.94
N MET A 396 -12.98 -10.12 31.74
CA MET A 396 -13.03 -11.54 31.45
C MET A 396 -11.65 -12.23 31.57
N ARG A 397 -10.56 -11.59 31.09
CA ARG A 397 -9.19 -12.08 31.28
C ARG A 397 -8.79 -12.07 32.77
N VAL A 398 -9.10 -11.01 33.52
CA VAL A 398 -8.82 -10.94 34.97
C VAL A 398 -9.59 -12.05 35.71
N PHE A 399 -10.85 -12.32 35.35
CA PHE A 399 -11.62 -13.41 35.95
C PHE A 399 -11.01 -14.80 35.76
N LEU A 400 -10.41 -15.08 34.60
CA LEU A 400 -9.67 -16.33 34.37
C LEU A 400 -8.38 -16.47 35.20
N CYS A 401 -7.93 -15.40 35.86
CA CYS A 401 -6.76 -15.36 36.75
C CYS A 401 -7.14 -15.23 38.24
N ARG A 402 -8.14 -14.41 38.57
CA ARG A 402 -8.60 -14.09 39.93
C ARG A 402 -10.13 -14.15 40.04
N PRO A 403 -10.76 -15.33 39.93
CA PRO A 403 -12.22 -15.45 39.82
C PRO A 403 -12.96 -14.91 41.06
N ALA A 404 -12.41 -15.13 42.27
CA ALA A 404 -13.04 -14.71 43.53
C ALA A 404 -13.14 -13.18 43.70
N GLU A 405 -12.19 -12.40 43.16
CA GLU A 405 -12.21 -10.93 43.25
C GLU A 405 -13.14 -10.29 42.21
N THR A 406 -13.44 -10.99 41.12
CA THR A 406 -14.05 -10.42 39.90
C THR A 406 -15.37 -11.06 39.46
N GLN A 407 -15.83 -12.12 40.13
CA GLN A 407 -17.11 -12.77 39.82
C GLN A 407 -18.29 -11.79 39.84
N ASP A 408 -18.35 -10.91 40.84
CA ASP A 408 -19.43 -9.91 40.97
C ASP A 408 -19.29 -8.75 39.96
N THR A 409 -18.07 -8.27 39.68
CA THR A 409 -17.87 -7.20 38.69
C THR A 409 -18.13 -7.69 37.27
N LEU A 410 -17.67 -8.89 36.92
CA LEU A 410 -17.97 -9.55 35.63
C LEU A 410 -19.47 -9.87 35.51
N GLY A 411 -20.11 -10.38 36.58
CA GLY A 411 -21.54 -10.66 36.59
C GLY A 411 -22.40 -9.43 36.33
N ARG A 412 -22.09 -8.31 37.02
CA ARG A 412 -22.78 -7.02 36.82
C ARG A 412 -22.51 -6.44 35.42
N LEU A 413 -21.29 -6.56 34.90
CA LEU A 413 -20.94 -6.11 33.55
C LEU A 413 -21.66 -6.92 32.46
N LEU A 414 -21.70 -8.26 32.58
CA LEU A 414 -22.41 -9.13 31.63
C LEU A 414 -23.91 -8.85 31.64
N HIS A 415 -24.53 -8.64 32.80
CA HIS A 415 -25.94 -8.27 32.91
C HIS A 415 -26.24 -6.95 32.17
N TYR A 416 -25.42 -5.92 32.42
CA TYR A 416 -25.53 -4.62 31.76
C TYR A 416 -25.38 -4.74 30.23
N CYS A 417 -24.36 -5.44 29.75
CA CYS A 417 -24.11 -5.64 28.32
C CYS A 417 -25.12 -6.55 27.62
N ILE A 418 -25.88 -7.39 28.34
CA ILE A 418 -26.89 -8.29 27.76
C ILE A 418 -28.29 -7.68 27.78
N GLU A 419 -28.62 -6.83 28.76
CA GLU A 419 -29.98 -6.27 28.93
C GLU A 419 -30.11 -4.78 28.60
N GLU A 420 -29.12 -3.95 28.96
CA GLU A 420 -29.22 -2.47 28.89
C GLU A 420 -28.50 -1.87 27.67
N GLU A 421 -27.51 -2.56 27.08
CA GLU A 421 -26.77 -2.04 25.92
C GLU A 421 -27.57 -2.04 24.61
N ALA A 422 -27.45 -0.92 23.89
CA ALA A 422 -28.03 -0.73 22.57
C ALA A 422 -27.08 -1.13 21.42
N ASP A 423 -25.77 -1.29 21.68
CA ASP A 423 -24.81 -1.74 20.66
C ASP A 423 -24.85 -3.27 20.54
N MET A 424 -25.21 -3.76 19.35
CA MET A 424 -25.35 -5.20 19.10
C MET A 424 -24.01 -5.95 19.16
N ASN A 425 -22.89 -5.31 18.85
CA ASN A 425 -21.57 -5.97 18.90
C ASN A 425 -21.15 -6.21 20.35
N VAL A 426 -21.34 -5.21 21.22
CA VAL A 426 -21.10 -5.33 22.67
C VAL A 426 -21.99 -6.43 23.26
N ARG A 427 -23.25 -6.48 22.85
CA ARG A 427 -24.23 -7.48 23.30
C ARG A 427 -23.88 -8.90 22.84
N ASP A 428 -23.56 -9.09 21.57
CA ASP A 428 -23.20 -10.40 21.01
C ASP A 428 -21.87 -10.91 21.57
N GLN A 429 -20.90 -10.02 21.84
CA GLN A 429 -19.65 -10.39 22.53
C GLN A 429 -19.92 -10.80 23.99
N ALA A 430 -20.80 -10.11 24.71
CA ALA A 430 -21.21 -10.50 26.05
C ALA A 430 -21.94 -11.85 26.07
N LEU A 431 -22.85 -12.10 25.11
CA LEU A 431 -23.51 -13.39 24.92
C LEU A 431 -22.51 -14.50 24.54
N LEU A 432 -21.48 -14.20 23.76
CA LEU A 432 -20.41 -15.15 23.42
C LEU A 432 -19.59 -15.55 24.66
N TYR A 433 -19.12 -14.59 25.46
CA TYR A 433 -18.38 -14.89 26.69
C TYR A 433 -19.24 -15.59 27.75
N TYR A 434 -20.52 -15.21 27.87
CA TYR A 434 -21.48 -15.91 28.73
C TYR A 434 -21.66 -17.38 28.32
N ARG A 435 -21.77 -17.67 27.02
CA ARG A 435 -21.86 -19.04 26.50
C ARG A 435 -20.56 -19.83 26.69
N LEU A 436 -19.40 -19.22 26.47
CA LEU A 436 -18.09 -19.85 26.70
C LEU A 436 -17.91 -20.25 28.17
N LEU A 437 -18.30 -19.38 29.12
CA LEU A 437 -18.29 -19.69 30.55
C LEU A 437 -19.16 -20.91 30.93
N HIS A 438 -20.26 -21.15 30.22
CA HIS A 438 -21.10 -22.36 30.39
C HIS A 438 -20.46 -23.62 29.80
N CYS A 439 -19.61 -23.51 28.77
CA CYS A 439 -18.85 -24.65 28.25
C CYS A 439 -17.71 -25.05 29.20
N GLY A 440 -16.93 -24.06 29.67
CA GLY A 440 -15.95 -24.29 30.75
C GLY A 440 -14.83 -23.25 30.83
N ILE A 441 -14.27 -23.11 32.03
CA ILE A 441 -13.20 -22.14 32.32
C ILE A 441 -11.93 -22.41 31.49
N GLU A 442 -11.51 -23.67 31.37
CA GLU A 442 -10.27 -24.02 30.63
C GLU A 442 -10.43 -23.90 29.10
N GLU A 443 -11.61 -24.22 28.55
CA GLU A 443 -11.91 -23.98 27.14
C GLU A 443 -11.91 -22.47 26.84
N THR A 444 -12.54 -21.69 27.71
CA THR A 444 -12.57 -20.22 27.60
C THR A 444 -11.18 -19.61 27.74
N ARG A 445 -10.33 -20.17 28.62
CA ARG A 445 -8.91 -19.82 28.72
C ARG A 445 -8.15 -20.14 27.44
N SER A 446 -8.37 -21.32 26.85
CA SER A 446 -7.73 -21.71 25.58
C SER A 446 -8.09 -20.77 24.43
N VAL A 447 -9.32 -20.27 24.37
CA VAL A 447 -9.76 -19.26 23.38
C VAL A 447 -9.12 -17.89 23.66
N LEU A 448 -9.21 -17.39 24.89
CA LEU A 448 -8.74 -16.03 25.24
C LEU A 448 -7.22 -15.89 25.43
N GLN A 449 -6.48 -17.00 25.52
CA GLN A 449 -5.01 -17.05 25.56
C GLN A 449 -4.38 -17.52 24.24
N GLY A 450 -5.13 -17.52 23.14
CA GLY A 450 -4.62 -17.78 21.79
C GLY A 450 -3.40 -16.93 21.42
N ARG A 451 -2.56 -17.42 20.49
CA ARG A 451 -1.20 -16.90 20.19
C ARG A 451 -1.16 -15.37 20.10
N ARG A 452 -0.42 -14.76 21.04
CA ARG A 452 -0.36 -13.31 21.26
C ARG A 452 0.52 -12.50 20.29
N SER A 453 1.15 -13.14 19.30
CA SER A 453 1.92 -12.44 18.28
C SER A 453 2.01 -13.23 16.98
N ASP A 454 2.00 -12.52 15.86
CA ASP A 454 2.42 -13.04 14.56
C ASP A 454 3.95 -12.94 14.47
N PRO A 455 4.69 -14.05 14.22
CA PRO A 455 6.13 -14.02 13.98
C PRO A 455 6.57 -13.03 12.88
N SER A 456 5.70 -12.65 11.93
CA SER A 456 6.00 -11.66 10.88
C SER A 456 6.21 -10.24 11.41
N LEU A 457 5.69 -9.92 12.60
CA LEU A 457 5.73 -8.58 13.22
C LEU A 457 6.99 -8.32 14.08
N GLY A 458 7.92 -9.29 14.15
CA GLY A 458 9.09 -9.28 15.01
C GLY A 458 10.15 -8.20 14.70
N VAL A 459 11.37 -8.46 15.22
CA VAL A 459 12.53 -7.55 15.24
C VAL A 459 12.71 -6.80 13.90
N LEU A 460 12.92 -5.48 13.97
CA LEU A 460 13.11 -4.66 12.76
C LEU A 460 14.44 -4.98 12.06
N ILE A 461 15.48 -5.21 12.87
CA ILE A 461 16.82 -5.61 12.43
C ILE A 461 16.76 -7.02 11.86
N GLY A 462 17.33 -7.23 10.68
CA GLY A 462 17.38 -8.54 10.04
C GLY A 462 16.12 -8.92 9.24
N ARG A 463 15.19 -7.98 9.01
CA ARG A 463 14.12 -8.17 8.00
C ARG A 463 14.74 -8.60 6.66
N PRO A 464 14.22 -9.67 6.00
CA PRO A 464 14.77 -10.14 4.75
C PRO A 464 14.58 -9.08 3.65
N ALA A 465 15.64 -8.82 2.89
CA ALA A 465 15.59 -7.84 1.81
C ALA A 465 14.60 -8.28 0.72
N GLU A 466 13.63 -7.43 0.40
CA GLU A 466 12.68 -7.66 -0.69
C GLU A 466 13.43 -7.76 -2.03
N PRO A 467 13.19 -8.78 -2.88
CA PRO A 467 13.82 -8.85 -4.18
C PRO A 467 13.30 -7.71 -5.08
N VAL A 468 14.24 -6.94 -5.65
CA VAL A 468 13.96 -5.71 -6.44
C VAL A 468 12.91 -5.91 -7.54
N SER A 469 12.77 -7.13 -8.07
CA SER A 469 11.75 -7.52 -9.05
C SER A 469 10.29 -7.34 -8.59
N GLN A 470 10.02 -7.27 -7.27
CA GLN A 470 8.68 -7.03 -6.73
C GLN A 470 8.22 -5.57 -6.97
N TRP A 471 9.11 -4.59 -6.81
CA TRP A 471 8.77 -3.16 -6.88
C TRP A 471 9.41 -2.40 -8.05
N ALA A 472 10.36 -2.97 -8.79
CA ALA A 472 11.01 -2.31 -9.93
C ALA A 472 10.04 -1.78 -11.00
N ARG A 473 8.81 -2.31 -11.08
CA ARG A 473 7.76 -1.84 -12.00
C ARG A 473 6.99 -0.60 -11.51
N SER A 474 6.96 -0.37 -10.20
CA SER A 474 6.30 0.79 -9.58
C SER A 474 7.29 1.93 -9.26
N PHE A 475 8.59 1.68 -9.37
CA PHE A 475 9.64 2.68 -9.30
C PHE A 475 9.43 3.82 -10.32
N ASN A 476 9.62 5.07 -9.91
CA ASN A 476 9.36 6.28 -10.71
C ASN A 476 7.90 6.41 -11.21
N THR A 477 6.93 5.82 -10.50
CA THR A 477 5.48 6.06 -10.70
C THR A 477 4.89 6.85 -9.51
N LEU A 478 3.57 7.05 -9.49
CA LEU A 478 2.86 7.63 -8.33
C LEU A 478 2.58 6.60 -7.22
N GLU A 479 2.80 5.31 -7.45
CA GLU A 479 2.48 4.26 -6.47
C GLU A 479 3.33 4.32 -5.18
N PRO A 480 4.66 4.59 -5.22
CA PRO A 480 5.46 4.80 -4.01
C PRO A 480 5.01 5.99 -3.15
N LEU A 481 4.21 6.91 -3.71
CA LEU A 481 3.62 8.04 -2.97
C LEU A 481 2.28 7.67 -2.32
N ARG A 482 1.62 6.61 -2.80
CA ARG A 482 0.33 6.12 -2.30
C ARG A 482 0.47 5.00 -1.27
N GLN A 483 1.33 4.00 -1.53
CA GLN A 483 1.48 2.83 -0.64
C GLN A 483 1.86 3.23 0.79
N CYS A 484 2.64 4.30 0.97
CA CYS A 484 3.17 4.70 2.28
C CYS A 484 2.12 5.26 3.28
N ASN A 485 0.83 5.27 2.95
CA ASN A 485 -0.24 5.46 3.94
C ASN A 485 -0.83 4.12 4.45
N ALA A 486 -0.72 3.04 3.69
CA ALA A 486 -1.25 1.71 4.05
C ALA A 486 -0.38 0.93 5.06
N GLY A 487 0.60 1.59 5.69
CA GLY A 487 1.44 0.99 6.73
C GLY A 487 0.79 0.88 8.12
N ALA A 488 -0.45 1.38 8.26
CA ALA A 488 -1.22 1.38 9.51
C ALA A 488 -2.55 0.60 9.41
N GLU A 489 -2.97 0.21 8.20
CA GLU A 489 -4.13 -0.65 7.98
C GLU A 489 -3.67 -2.01 7.47
N SER A 490 -4.20 -3.09 8.04
CA SER A 490 -3.96 -4.44 7.55
C SER A 490 -4.32 -4.55 6.08
N ALA A 491 -3.51 -5.26 5.29
CA ALA A 491 -3.91 -5.69 3.95
C ALA A 491 -5.33 -6.30 4.03
N PRO A 492 -6.26 -5.91 3.14
CA PRO A 492 -7.66 -6.29 3.26
C PRO A 492 -7.75 -7.82 3.25
N GLN A 493 -8.15 -8.40 4.38
CA GLN A 493 -8.34 -9.84 4.48
C GLN A 493 -9.38 -10.23 3.43
N ALA A 494 -9.01 -11.13 2.52
CA ALA A 494 -9.93 -11.65 1.53
C ALA A 494 -11.05 -12.40 2.28
N ALA A 495 -12.21 -11.75 2.39
CA ALA A 495 -13.35 -12.30 3.11
C ALA A 495 -13.69 -13.68 2.54
N PRO A 496 -13.82 -14.73 3.37
CA PRO A 496 -14.06 -16.08 2.88
C PRO A 496 -15.46 -16.16 2.26
N TYR A 497 -15.47 -16.25 0.92
CA TYR A 497 -16.59 -16.59 0.03
C TYR A 497 -17.99 -16.66 0.67
N HIS A 498 -18.72 -15.55 0.62
CA HIS A 498 -20.18 -15.64 0.68
C HIS A 498 -20.68 -16.38 -0.56
N LEU A 499 -21.10 -17.63 -0.38
CA LEU A 499 -21.91 -18.36 -1.36
C LEU A 499 -23.34 -17.77 -1.35
N ALA A 500 -23.48 -16.59 -1.95
CA ALA A 500 -24.77 -16.08 -2.37
C ALA A 500 -25.24 -16.90 -3.59
N LEU A 501 -26.33 -17.64 -3.41
CA LEU A 501 -27.09 -18.19 -4.53
C LEU A 501 -27.98 -17.07 -5.08
N ASP A 502 -27.52 -16.41 -6.15
CA ASP A 502 -28.37 -15.47 -6.89
C ASP A 502 -29.56 -16.22 -7.52
N PRO A 503 -30.81 -15.77 -7.32
CA PRO A 503 -31.97 -16.35 -7.99
C PRO A 503 -32.11 -15.80 -9.42
N GLU A 504 -32.24 -16.71 -10.39
CA GLU A 504 -32.53 -16.38 -11.80
C GLU A 504 -33.81 -15.50 -11.94
N PRO A 505 -33.78 -14.44 -12.77
CA PRO A 505 -34.89 -13.48 -12.87
C PRO A 505 -36.03 -14.03 -13.73
N SER A 506 -37.10 -14.50 -13.09
CA SER A 506 -38.35 -14.87 -13.77
C SER A 506 -39.26 -13.66 -13.95
N LEU A 507 -39.20 -13.04 -15.14
CA LEU A 507 -40.20 -12.11 -15.65
C LEU A 507 -41.10 -12.83 -16.65
N ASP A 508 -42.33 -13.17 -16.23
CA ASP A 508 -43.53 -13.09 -17.05
C ASP A 508 -44.78 -13.15 -16.12
N LEU A 509 -45.84 -12.43 -16.48
CA LEU A 509 -47.03 -12.24 -15.64
C LEU A 509 -48.32 -12.31 -16.47
N CYS A 510 -49.38 -12.85 -15.84
CA CYS A 510 -50.78 -12.87 -16.29
C CYS A 510 -51.08 -13.77 -17.53
N ASP A 511 -52.21 -14.50 -17.61
CA ASP A 511 -53.20 -14.89 -16.60
C ASP A 511 -54.00 -16.14 -17.09
N PRO A 512 -54.96 -16.73 -16.34
CA PRO A 512 -55.36 -18.14 -16.49
C PRO A 512 -56.60 -18.40 -17.37
N LEU A 513 -56.87 -19.68 -17.68
CA LEU A 513 -58.25 -20.24 -17.71
C LEU A 513 -58.34 -21.79 -17.75
N ASN A 514 -58.83 -22.37 -16.64
CA ASN A 514 -59.58 -23.64 -16.48
C ASN A 514 -59.02 -25.03 -16.88
N PRO A 515 -59.59 -26.14 -16.32
CA PRO A 515 -59.01 -27.50 -16.42
C PRO A 515 -59.88 -28.54 -17.17
N SER A 516 -59.28 -29.61 -17.71
CA SER A 516 -59.93 -30.93 -17.85
C SER A 516 -59.01 -32.09 -18.31
N GLN A 517 -59.16 -33.24 -17.63
CA GLN A 517 -59.21 -34.62 -18.14
C GLN A 517 -58.00 -35.36 -18.80
N ASP A 518 -57.88 -36.62 -18.34
CA ASP A 518 -57.66 -37.87 -19.08
C ASP A 518 -56.28 -38.28 -19.69
N ARG A 519 -55.78 -39.42 -19.16
CA ARG A 519 -55.20 -40.60 -19.89
C ARG A 519 -53.85 -40.43 -20.62
N GLN A 520 -53.12 -41.47 -21.02
CA GLN A 520 -52.89 -42.89 -20.62
C GLN A 520 -51.61 -43.32 -21.37
N GLU A 521 -50.82 -44.26 -20.82
CA GLU A 521 -49.89 -45.13 -21.59
C GLU A 521 -48.70 -44.46 -22.34
N THR A 522 -47.59 -45.12 -22.71
CA THR A 522 -47.17 -46.54 -22.61
C THR A 522 -45.63 -46.66 -22.49
N GLY A 523 -45.13 -47.83 -22.05
CA GLY A 523 -43.98 -48.55 -22.67
C GLY A 523 -42.55 -48.01 -22.48
N GLU A 524 -41.48 -48.83 -22.42
CA GLU A 524 -41.31 -50.29 -22.63
C GLU A 524 -40.22 -50.88 -21.68
N MET A 525 -39.96 -52.20 -21.74
CA MET A 525 -38.89 -52.90 -20.98
C MET A 525 -37.87 -53.62 -21.89
N ALA A 526 -36.58 -53.64 -21.49
CA ALA A 526 -35.62 -54.77 -21.56
C ALA A 526 -34.27 -54.32 -20.91
N ALA A 527 -33.53 -55.05 -20.06
CA ALA A 527 -33.09 -56.47 -20.02
C ALA A 527 -31.96 -56.78 -21.06
N LEU A 528 -30.86 -57.51 -20.82
CA LEU A 528 -30.57 -58.67 -19.94
C LEU A 528 -29.05 -58.87 -19.61
N HIS A 529 -28.72 -59.56 -18.50
CA HIS A 529 -27.53 -60.44 -18.25
C HIS A 529 -26.09 -59.84 -18.29
N ARG A 530 -25.01 -60.45 -17.73
CA ARG A 530 -24.64 -61.72 -17.00
C ARG A 530 -23.41 -61.33 -16.09
N GLY A 531 -23.09 -61.86 -14.89
CA GLY A 531 -22.89 -63.23 -14.37
C GLY A 531 -21.37 -63.62 -14.34
N VAL A 532 -20.74 -64.41 -13.43
CA VAL A 532 -21.08 -65.16 -12.17
C VAL A 532 -19.76 -65.62 -11.44
N ALA A 533 -19.76 -65.74 -10.08
CA ALA A 533 -18.82 -66.49 -9.18
C ALA A 533 -17.31 -66.06 -9.13
N TRP A 534 -16.44 -66.44 -8.17
CA TRP A 534 -16.33 -67.53 -7.15
C TRP A 534 -15.85 -66.94 -5.78
N ASP A 535 -16.31 -67.37 -4.58
CA ASP A 535 -16.05 -68.62 -3.78
C ASP A 535 -14.62 -68.73 -3.15
N GLN A 536 -14.35 -69.24 -1.92
CA GLN A 536 -15.18 -69.63 -0.73
C GLN A 536 -14.29 -69.97 0.52
N HIS A 537 -14.85 -69.97 1.76
CA HIS A 537 -14.32 -70.61 3.02
C HIS A 537 -12.97 -70.10 3.64
N ARG A 538 -12.57 -70.32 4.91
CA ARG A 538 -13.02 -71.03 6.18
C ARG A 538 -12.36 -70.23 7.36
N ALA A 539 -12.89 -69.95 8.56
CA ALA A 539 -13.50 -70.75 9.66
C ALA A 539 -12.52 -71.81 10.25
N HIS A 540 -12.26 -71.98 11.56
CA HIS A 540 -12.98 -71.68 12.84
C HIS A 540 -12.08 -70.87 13.85
N GLU A 541 -12.14 -70.80 15.22
CA GLU A 541 -12.86 -71.50 16.34
C GLU A 541 -13.03 -70.62 17.64
N HIS A 542 -12.71 -71.11 18.87
CA HIS A 542 -13.22 -70.65 20.20
C HIS A 542 -12.16 -70.50 21.33
N GLN A 543 -12.43 -69.65 22.36
CA GLN A 543 -12.67 -70.08 23.77
C GLN A 543 -13.13 -68.96 24.74
N ASP A 544 -13.66 -69.36 25.90
CA ASP A 544 -14.66 -68.64 26.72
C ASP A 544 -14.14 -67.70 27.86
N GLY A 545 -15.08 -67.01 28.53
CA GLY A 545 -14.85 -66.04 29.64
C GLY A 545 -14.76 -66.65 31.06
N PRO A 546 -14.96 -65.83 32.11
CA PRO A 546 -16.33 -65.52 32.55
C PRO A 546 -16.56 -64.04 32.97
N ALA A 547 -17.67 -63.75 33.67
CA ALA A 547 -18.25 -62.41 33.85
C ALA A 547 -18.31 -61.90 35.32
N ALA A 548 -19.04 -60.78 35.52
CA ALA A 548 -19.14 -59.89 36.69
C ALA A 548 -18.01 -58.82 36.77
N ASP A 549 -18.26 -57.56 37.16
CA ASP A 549 -19.49 -56.95 37.68
C ASP A 549 -19.71 -55.49 37.20
N VAL A 550 -20.93 -54.94 37.38
CA VAL A 550 -21.34 -53.62 36.84
C VAL A 550 -21.37 -52.52 37.90
N PRO A 551 -20.80 -51.33 37.60
CA PRO A 551 -21.31 -50.05 38.09
C PRO A 551 -21.80 -49.15 36.94
N GLY A 552 -23.00 -48.58 37.09
CA GLY A 552 -23.61 -47.67 36.11
C GLY A 552 -23.02 -46.24 36.12
N PRO A 553 -23.48 -45.35 35.22
CA PRO A 553 -22.89 -44.03 35.04
C PRO A 553 -23.06 -43.14 36.29
N SER A 554 -21.95 -42.58 36.76
CA SER A 554 -21.92 -41.58 37.82
C SER A 554 -22.67 -40.31 37.37
N ARG A 555 -23.63 -39.87 38.18
CA ARG A 555 -24.49 -38.71 37.90
C ARG A 555 -23.67 -37.42 37.76
N PRO A 556 -24.07 -36.46 36.90
CA PRO A 556 -23.51 -35.11 36.93
C PRO A 556 -23.80 -34.45 38.29
N VAL A 557 -22.80 -33.74 38.82
CA VAL A 557 -22.96 -32.94 40.05
C VAL A 557 -23.89 -31.76 39.74
N LYS A 558 -25.03 -31.70 40.43
CA LYS A 558 -26.00 -30.61 40.26
C LYS A 558 -25.47 -29.31 40.88
N VAL A 559 -24.96 -28.40 40.04
CA VAL A 559 -24.76 -27.00 40.42
C VAL A 559 -26.11 -26.27 40.42
N TYR A 560 -26.94 -26.60 41.41
CA TYR A 560 -28.26 -26.01 41.65
C TYR A 560 -28.31 -25.38 43.07
N HIS A 561 -27.37 -24.48 43.37
CA HIS A 561 -27.43 -23.57 44.52
C HIS A 561 -26.50 -22.35 44.33
N LEU A 562 -26.91 -21.43 43.45
CA LEU A 562 -26.49 -20.03 43.40
C LEU A 562 -27.68 -19.25 42.81
N LEU A 563 -27.89 -18.00 43.25
CA LEU A 563 -29.06 -17.16 42.92
C LEU A 563 -30.42 -17.67 43.45
N VAL A 564 -30.65 -17.48 44.76
CA VAL A 564 -31.98 -17.13 45.30
C VAL A 564 -31.79 -15.83 46.10
N PRO A 565 -32.55 -14.75 45.85
CA PRO A 565 -32.46 -13.54 46.66
C PRO A 565 -33.10 -13.78 48.03
N VAL A 566 -32.42 -13.37 49.10
CA VAL A 566 -33.03 -13.26 50.44
C VAL A 566 -33.57 -11.85 50.58
N ALA A 567 -34.89 -11.74 50.74
CA ALA A 567 -35.59 -10.51 51.09
C ALA A 567 -36.69 -10.83 52.11
N ASP A 568 -36.96 -9.84 52.97
CA ASP A 568 -38.11 -9.72 53.88
C ASP A 568 -38.39 -10.84 54.90
N GLN A 569 -37.67 -10.79 56.04
CA GLN A 569 -38.29 -10.43 57.33
C GLN A 569 -37.28 -9.89 58.35
#